data_AF-A0A1V1HZD0-F1
#
_entry.id   AF-A0A1V1HZD0-F1
#
_cell.length_a   1.000
_cell.length_b   1.000
_cell.length_c   1.000
_cell.angle_alpha   90.00
_cell.angle_beta   90.00
_cell.angle_gamma   90.00
#
_symmetry.space_group_name_H-M   'P 1'
#
loop_
_entity.id
_entity.type
_entity.pdbx_description
1 polymer ?
#
loop_
_entity_poly.entity_id
_entity_poly.type
_entity_poly.pdbx_seq_one_letter_code
_entity_poly.pdbx_strand_id
1 'polypeptide(L)'
;MKYFLLFLIILSFIGPAVDDSKSIGDIVNNSIYNYITSVDNTVSYLVDNVSLFSNISEKSYKASYNSIMKDRVFQSHLIQSGETLDSIIQLYNNNINDIEAFRKIVYKENQEIISSSYDVKAGEYILVPSDK
;
A
#
# COMPACT_ATOMS: atom_id res chain seq x y z
N MET A 1 -1.69 33.98 14.66
CA MET A 1 -0.96 32.78 15.13
C MET A 1 -1.54 31.45 14.66
N LYS A 2 -2.87 31.30 14.46
CA LYS A 2 -3.49 30.01 14.05
C LYS A 2 -2.85 29.34 12.82
N TYR A 3 -2.43 30.13 11.83
CA TYR A 3 -1.80 29.60 10.61
C TYR A 3 -0.27 29.63 10.62
N PHE A 4 0.35 30.19 11.66
CA PHE A 4 1.80 30.34 11.74
C PHE A 4 2.50 28.98 11.88
N LEU A 5 1.91 28.09 12.68
CA LEU A 5 2.44 26.75 12.89
C LEU A 5 2.29 25.88 11.64
N LEU A 6 1.14 25.98 10.96
CA LEU A 6 0.90 25.32 9.67
C LEU A 6 1.90 25.81 8.61
N PHE A 7 2.16 27.12 8.56
CA PHE A 7 3.13 27.73 7.66
C PHE A 7 4.56 27.24 7.91
N LEU A 8 4.99 27.12 9.18
CA LEU A 8 6.29 26.54 9.54
C LEU A 8 6.41 25.07 9.13
N ILE A 9 5.33 24.29 9.31
CA ILE A 9 5.30 22.88 8.88
C ILE A 9 5.48 22.80 7.36
N ILE A 10 4.74 23.60 6.58
CA ILE A 10 4.88 23.64 5.12
C ILE A 10 6.30 24.02 4.70
N LEU A 11 6.91 25.01 5.36
CA LEU A 11 8.30 25.42 5.09
C LEU A 11 9.32 24.30 5.35
N SER A 12 9.07 23.42 6.32
CA SER A 12 9.98 22.30 6.61
C SER A 12 10.08 21.27 5.47
N PHE A 13 9.07 21.21 4.60
CA PHE A 13 9.08 20.35 3.40
C PHE A 13 9.58 21.07 2.16
N ILE A 14 9.44 22.40 2.10
CA ILE A 14 9.93 23.23 0.99
C ILE A 14 11.43 23.50 1.12
N GLY A 15 11.92 23.85 2.32
CA GLY A 15 13.31 24.21 2.57
C GLY A 15 14.34 23.21 2.02
N PRO A 16 14.19 21.90 2.29
CA PRO A 16 15.09 20.88 1.75
C PRO A 16 15.03 20.70 0.23
N ALA A 17 13.98 21.20 -0.43
CA ALA A 17 13.80 21.10 -1.88
C ALA A 17 14.30 22.33 -2.66
N VAL A 18 14.65 23.42 -1.97
CA VAL A 18 15.16 24.66 -2.59
C VAL A 18 16.59 24.46 -3.05
N ASP A 19 16.80 24.66 -4.35
CA ASP A 19 18.10 24.61 -5.02
C ASP A 19 18.07 25.67 -6.11
N ASP A 20 19.08 26.55 -6.14
CA ASP A 20 19.18 27.68 -7.07
C ASP A 20 19.21 27.25 -8.54
N SER A 21 19.51 25.97 -8.81
CA SER A 21 19.52 25.38 -10.15
C SER A 21 18.16 24.85 -10.62
N LYS A 22 17.14 24.80 -9.76
CA LYS A 22 15.85 24.17 -10.05
C LYS A 22 14.74 25.20 -10.30
N SER A 23 13.82 24.87 -11.20
CA SER A 23 12.66 25.71 -11.44
C SER A 23 11.71 25.69 -10.22
N ILE A 24 10.90 26.74 -10.06
CA ILE A 24 9.88 26.80 -8.99
C ILE A 24 8.94 25.58 -9.06
N GLY A 25 8.61 25.10 -10.26
CA GLY A 25 7.79 23.91 -10.45
C GLY A 25 8.44 22.64 -9.90
N ASP A 26 9.75 22.46 -10.12
CA ASP A 26 10.51 21.32 -9.61
C ASP A 26 10.63 21.36 -8.08
N ILE A 27 10.80 22.56 -7.51
CA ILE A 27 10.85 22.75 -6.05
C ILE A 27 9.51 22.33 -5.43
N VAL A 28 8.38 22.76 -6.00
CA VAL A 28 7.04 22.38 -5.50
C VAL A 28 6.81 20.87 -5.59
N ASN A 29 7.12 20.25 -6.74
CA ASN A 29 6.96 18.80 -6.91
C ASN A 29 7.82 17.99 -5.94
N ASN A 30 9.09 18.38 -5.75
CA ASN A 30 9.98 17.73 -4.79
C ASN A 30 9.50 17.92 -3.34
N SER A 31 8.94 19.09 -3.01
CA SER A 31 8.39 19.37 -1.68
C SER A 31 7.19 18.47 -1.37
N ILE A 32 6.29 18.27 -2.35
CA ILE A 32 5.14 17.36 -2.24
C ILE A 32 5.63 15.92 -2.08
N TYR A 33 6.61 15.50 -2.90
CA TYR A 33 7.20 14.17 -2.80
C TYR A 33 7.83 13.91 -1.42
N ASN A 34 8.60 14.87 -0.91
CA ASN A 34 9.22 14.79 0.41
C ASN A 34 8.17 14.72 1.54
N TYR A 35 7.09 15.48 1.43
CA TYR A 35 5.99 15.42 2.38
C TYR A 35 5.34 14.03 2.41
N ILE A 36 4.94 13.51 1.24
CA ILE A 36 4.31 12.19 1.11
C ILE A 36 5.25 11.12 1.69
N THR A 37 6.51 11.12 1.26
CA THR A 37 7.52 10.16 1.71
C THR A 37 7.75 10.22 3.22
N SER A 38 7.82 11.44 3.80
CA SER A 38 8.01 11.62 5.24
C SER A 38 6.82 11.11 6.05
N VAL A 39 5.59 11.33 5.55
CA VAL A 39 4.37 10.83 6.19
C VAL A 39 4.36 9.30 6.15
N ASP A 40 4.62 8.70 4.98
CA ASP A 40 4.66 7.24 4.82
C ASP A 40 5.71 6.60 5.73
N ASN A 41 6.93 7.14 5.75
CA ASN A 41 7.99 6.66 6.64
C ASN A 41 7.62 6.78 8.11
N THR A 42 6.95 7.87 8.51
CA THR A 42 6.50 8.06 9.90
C THR A 42 5.44 7.04 10.28
N VAL A 43 4.48 6.78 9.40
CA VAL A 43 3.44 5.77 9.63
C VAL A 43 4.04 4.38 9.77
N SER A 44 4.92 3.99 8.84
CA SER A 44 5.63 2.69 8.90
C SER A 44 6.45 2.56 10.19
N TYR A 45 7.22 3.60 10.55
CA TYR A 45 7.99 3.60 11.80
C TYR A 45 7.10 3.44 13.04
N LEU A 46 5.94 4.12 13.08
CA LEU A 46 5.00 3.98 14.19
C LEU A 46 4.39 2.58 14.26
N VAL A 47 4.01 2.01 13.12
CA VAL A 47 3.48 0.63 13.05
C VAL A 47 4.55 -0.37 13.52
N ASP A 48 5.82 -0.17 13.17
CA ASP A 48 6.89 -1.10 13.51
C ASP A 48 7.39 -0.96 14.97
N ASN A 49 7.35 0.25 15.53
CA ASN A 49 8.00 0.54 16.82
C ASN A 49 7.02 0.84 17.97
N VAL A 50 5.74 1.13 17.68
CA VAL A 50 4.75 1.48 18.69
C VAL A 50 3.63 0.45 18.73
N SER A 51 3.59 -0.31 19.82
CA SER A 51 2.66 -1.44 20.02
C SER A 51 1.18 -1.08 19.84
N LEU A 52 0.78 0.15 20.16
CA LEU A 52 -0.59 0.61 19.95
C LEU A 52 -0.94 0.66 18.46
N PHE A 53 -0.04 1.18 17.62
CA PHE A 53 -0.28 1.30 16.18
C PHE A 53 -0.15 -0.06 15.48
N SER A 54 0.80 -0.91 15.89
CA SER A 54 0.90 -2.28 15.39
C SER A 54 -0.38 -3.08 15.65
N ASN A 55 -0.91 -3.03 16.89
CA ASN A 55 -2.14 -3.71 17.28
C ASN A 55 -3.37 -3.19 16.51
N ILE A 56 -3.46 -1.87 16.28
CA ILE A 56 -4.56 -1.28 15.49
C ILE A 56 -4.49 -1.74 14.03
N SER A 57 -3.29 -1.70 13.44
CA SER A 57 -3.05 -2.15 12.06
C SER A 57 -3.40 -3.63 11.89
N GLU A 58 -2.93 -4.48 12.80
CA GLU A 58 -3.21 -5.91 12.78
C GLU A 58 -4.70 -6.21 12.98
N LYS A 59 -5.37 -5.49 13.88
CA LYS A 59 -6.82 -5.63 14.10
C LYS A 59 -7.62 -5.24 12.86
N SER A 60 -7.23 -4.15 12.20
CA SER A 60 -7.84 -3.71 10.93
C SER A 60 -7.64 -4.74 9.82
N TYR A 61 -6.41 -5.24 9.68
CA TYR A 61 -6.10 -6.32 8.74
C TYR A 61 -6.95 -7.56 9.02
N LYS A 62 -7.01 -8.03 10.28
CA LYS A 62 -7.75 -9.23 10.66
C LYS A 62 -9.26 -9.09 10.43
N ALA A 63 -9.83 -7.90 10.66
CA ALA A 63 -11.22 -7.63 10.35
C ALA A 63 -11.50 -7.75 8.83
N SER A 64 -10.63 -7.15 8.01
CA SER A 64 -10.71 -7.22 6.54
C SER A 64 -10.54 -8.66 6.04
N TYR A 65 -9.54 -9.38 6.57
CA TYR A 65 -9.29 -10.78 6.29
C TYR A 65 -10.50 -11.65 6.60
N ASN A 66 -11.05 -11.54 7.81
CA ASN A 66 -12.22 -12.33 8.22
C ASN A 66 -13.45 -12.02 7.36
N SER A 67 -13.63 -10.76 6.96
CA SER A 67 -14.74 -10.35 6.09
C SER A 67 -14.60 -10.98 4.69
N ILE A 68 -13.42 -10.88 4.08
CA ILE A 68 -13.16 -11.40 2.74
C ILE A 68 -13.15 -12.93 2.73
N MET A 69 -12.50 -13.56 3.69
CA MET A 69 -12.31 -15.02 3.72
C MET A 69 -13.49 -15.80 4.28
N LYS A 70 -14.52 -15.14 4.83
CA LYS A 70 -15.68 -15.80 5.46
C LYS A 70 -16.29 -16.91 4.62
N ASP A 71 -16.46 -16.65 3.33
CA ASP A 71 -17.13 -17.53 2.36
C ASP A 71 -16.18 -17.96 1.23
N ARG A 72 -14.87 -17.81 1.42
CA ARG A 72 -13.83 -18.05 0.40
C ARG A 72 -12.80 -19.07 0.85
N VAL A 73 -12.06 -19.60 -0.12
CA VAL A 73 -10.88 -20.45 0.12
C VAL A 73 -9.72 -19.95 -0.71
N PHE A 74 -8.49 -20.28 -0.29
CA PHE A 74 -7.33 -19.98 -1.13
C PHE A 74 -7.25 -20.97 -2.29
N GLN A 75 -7.19 -20.43 -3.50
CA GLN A 75 -6.96 -21.16 -4.73
C GLN A 75 -5.54 -20.85 -5.21
N SER A 76 -4.81 -21.90 -5.59
CA SER A 76 -3.50 -21.75 -6.23
C SER A 76 -3.68 -21.38 -7.70
N HIS A 77 -2.95 -20.36 -8.15
CA HIS A 77 -2.97 -19.83 -9.50
C HIS A 77 -1.55 -19.69 -10.05
N LEU A 78 -1.32 -20.18 -11.28
CA LEU A 78 -0.06 -20.01 -12.01
C LEU A 78 -0.11 -18.73 -12.84
N ILE A 79 0.72 -17.74 -12.48
CA ILE A 79 0.74 -16.43 -13.14
C ILE A 79 1.19 -16.59 -14.60
N GLN A 80 0.34 -16.14 -15.52
CA GLN A 80 0.59 -16.07 -16.95
C GLN A 80 1.25 -14.75 -17.34
N SER A 81 1.88 -14.74 -18.52
CA SER A 81 2.50 -13.54 -19.05
C SER A 81 1.46 -12.45 -19.33
N GLY A 82 1.69 -11.26 -18.76
CA GLY A 82 0.82 -10.09 -18.95
C GLY A 82 -0.31 -9.96 -17.93
N GLU A 83 -0.46 -10.90 -16.99
CA GLU A 83 -1.42 -10.77 -15.90
C GLU A 83 -0.97 -9.76 -14.85
N THR A 84 -1.94 -9.08 -14.24
CA THR A 84 -1.74 -8.22 -13.08
C THR A 84 -2.36 -8.88 -11.85
N LEU A 85 -1.94 -8.48 -10.65
CA LEU A 85 -2.54 -8.98 -9.42
C LEU A 85 -4.07 -8.76 -9.41
N ASP A 86 -4.52 -7.61 -9.90
CA ASP A 86 -5.93 -7.27 -10.01
C ASP A 86 -6.71 -8.19 -10.94
N SER A 87 -6.17 -8.47 -12.13
CA SER A 87 -6.85 -9.33 -13.09
C SER A 87 -6.98 -10.75 -12.54
N ILE A 88 -5.96 -11.22 -11.82
CA ILE A 88 -6.00 -12.53 -11.17
C ILE A 88 -7.03 -12.54 -10.03
N ILE A 89 -7.06 -11.52 -9.16
CA ILE A 89 -8.06 -11.43 -8.09
C ILE A 89 -9.48 -11.43 -8.67
N GLN A 90 -9.71 -10.66 -9.73
CA GLN A 90 -10.99 -10.56 -10.43
C GLN A 90 -11.41 -11.86 -11.11
N LEU A 91 -10.46 -12.71 -11.52
CA LEU A 91 -10.75 -14.01 -12.12
C LEU A 91 -11.47 -14.95 -11.13
N TYR A 92 -11.13 -14.88 -9.85
CA TYR A 92 -11.62 -15.80 -8.81
C TYR A 92 -12.73 -15.22 -7.93
N ASN A 93 -13.05 -13.93 -8.07
CA ASN A 93 -14.01 -13.26 -7.20
C ASN A 93 -14.97 -12.40 -8.02
N ASN A 94 -16.25 -12.69 -7.87
CA ASN A 94 -17.30 -11.86 -8.43
C ASN A 94 -17.67 -10.75 -7.43
N ASN A 95 -18.04 -9.57 -7.93
CA ASN A 95 -18.53 -8.44 -7.11
C ASN A 95 -17.54 -7.97 -6.02
N ILE A 96 -16.30 -7.69 -6.42
CA ILE A 96 -15.30 -7.10 -5.52
C ILE A 96 -15.65 -5.64 -5.23
N ASN A 97 -16.06 -5.36 -3.99
CA ASN A 97 -16.32 -4.00 -3.52
C ASN A 97 -15.05 -3.25 -3.08
N ASP A 98 -14.01 -3.99 -2.66
CA ASP A 98 -12.77 -3.43 -2.13
C ASP A 98 -11.57 -4.26 -2.62
N ILE A 99 -11.06 -3.92 -3.80
CA ILE A 99 -9.91 -4.63 -4.40
C ILE A 99 -8.62 -4.46 -3.59
N GLU A 100 -8.48 -3.34 -2.87
CA GLU A 100 -7.30 -3.03 -2.08
C GLU A 100 -7.16 -3.99 -0.90
N ALA A 101 -8.27 -4.32 -0.24
CA ALA A 101 -8.28 -5.32 0.81
C ALA A 101 -7.89 -6.71 0.29
N PHE A 102 -8.29 -7.09 -0.93
CA PHE A 102 -7.83 -8.33 -1.56
C PHE A 102 -6.33 -8.30 -1.86
N ARG A 103 -5.81 -7.21 -2.46
CA ARG A 103 -4.37 -7.07 -2.74
C ARG A 103 -3.53 -7.26 -1.48
N LYS A 104 -3.93 -6.65 -0.36
CA LYS A 104 -3.23 -6.79 0.93
C LYS A 104 -3.21 -8.22 1.45
N ILE A 105 -4.32 -8.95 1.32
CA ILE A 105 -4.40 -10.35 1.73
C ILE A 105 -3.51 -11.21 0.82
N VAL A 106 -3.64 -11.07 -0.51
CA VAL A 106 -2.85 -11.84 -1.47
C VAL A 106 -1.36 -11.55 -1.29
N TYR A 107 -0.96 -10.28 -1.12
CA TYR A 107 0.43 -9.94 -0.83
C TYR A 107 0.94 -10.59 0.45
N LYS A 108 0.17 -10.56 1.54
CA LYS A 108 0.61 -11.12 2.82
C LYS A 108 0.81 -12.64 2.76
N GLU A 109 0.01 -13.35 1.98
CA GLU A 109 0.16 -14.80 1.80
C GLU A 109 1.25 -15.18 0.78
N ASN A 110 1.76 -14.22 -0.02
CA ASN A 110 2.71 -14.47 -1.10
C ASN A 110 3.90 -13.49 -1.09
N GLN A 111 4.38 -13.10 0.10
CA GLN A 111 5.41 -12.05 0.27
C GLN A 111 6.75 -12.35 -0.42
N GLU A 112 7.06 -13.62 -0.68
CA GLU A 112 8.30 -14.04 -1.36
C GLU A 112 8.22 -13.85 -2.88
N ILE A 113 7.00 -13.69 -3.42
CA ILE A 113 6.71 -13.72 -4.86
C ILE A 113 6.22 -12.36 -5.36
N ILE A 114 5.38 -11.69 -4.57
CA ILE A 114 4.73 -10.42 -4.94
C ILE A 114 5.56 -9.26 -4.39
N SER A 115 5.82 -8.25 -5.21
CA SER A 115 6.52 -7.04 -4.76
C SER A 115 5.65 -6.20 -3.81
N SER A 116 6.27 -5.29 -3.06
CA SER A 116 5.54 -4.31 -2.23
C SER A 116 4.66 -3.35 -3.05
N SER A 117 4.95 -3.19 -4.35
CA SER A 117 4.12 -2.47 -5.33
C SER A 117 3.02 -3.34 -5.97
N TYR A 118 2.83 -4.57 -5.50
CA TYR A 118 1.88 -5.56 -6.03
C TYR A 118 2.17 -6.07 -7.44
N ASP A 119 3.42 -5.94 -7.89
CA ASP A 119 3.84 -6.51 -9.17
C ASP A 119 3.99 -8.03 -9.04
N VAL A 120 3.58 -8.73 -10.10
CA VAL A 120 3.62 -10.19 -10.19
C VAL A 120 4.51 -10.64 -11.35
N LYS A 121 5.13 -11.81 -11.21
CA LYS A 121 6.02 -12.38 -12.21
C LYS A 121 5.43 -13.68 -12.77
N ALA A 122 5.41 -13.78 -14.09
CA ALA A 122 4.94 -14.98 -14.77
C ALA A 122 5.78 -16.21 -14.42
N GLY A 123 5.10 -17.37 -14.33
CA GLY A 123 5.71 -18.66 -14.00
C GLY A 123 5.71 -19.01 -12.51
N GLU A 124 5.34 -18.07 -11.64
CA GLU A 124 5.21 -18.30 -10.20
C GLU A 124 3.78 -18.69 -9.83
N TYR A 125 3.63 -19.48 -8.76
CA TYR A 125 2.34 -19.82 -8.19
C TYR A 125 2.00 -18.89 -7.03
N ILE A 126 0.78 -18.35 -7.01
CA ILE A 126 0.28 -17.55 -5.89
C ILE A 126 -1.03 -18.11 -5.34
N LEU A 127 -1.26 -17.87 -4.05
CA LEU A 127 -2.51 -18.16 -3.36
C LEU A 127 -3.43 -16.96 -3.41
N VAL A 128 -4.64 -17.14 -3.95
CA VAL A 128 -5.62 -16.08 -4.15
C VAL A 128 -6.94 -16.48 -3.50
N PRO A 129 -7.60 -15.61 -2.72
CA PRO A 129 -8.97 -15.86 -2.27
C PRO A 129 -9.87 -16.13 -3.48
N SER A 130 -10.69 -17.16 -3.40
CA SER A 130 -11.67 -17.53 -4.42
C SER A 130 -13.02 -17.71 -3.78
N ASP A 131 -14.07 -17.23 -4.46
CA ASP A 131 -15.43 -17.66 -4.16
C ASP A 131 -15.48 -19.21 -4.26
N LYS A 132 -16.19 -19.84 -3.32
CA LYS A 132 -16.39 -21.30 -3.32
C LYS A 132 -17.29 -21.76 -4.46
#